data_AF-A0A1J3E401-F1
#
_entry.id   AF-A0A1J3E401-F1
#
_cell.length_a   1.000
_cell.length_b   1.000
_cell.length_c   1.000
_cell.angle_alpha   90.00
_cell.angle_beta   90.00
_cell.angle_gamma   90.00
#
_symmetry.space_group_name_H-M   'P 1'
#
loop_
_entity.id
_entity.type
_entity.pdbx_description
1 polymer ?
#
loop_
_entity_poly.entity_id
_entity_poly.type
_entity_poly.pdbx_seq_one_letter_code
_entity_poly.pdbx_strand_id
1 'polypeptide(L)'
;SWGRFVERSAAYQPWIWTTGNHELDFAPKIGEKKAFKPFTHRYSTPYRASGSTEPFWYSIKRGPAHIIVLASYSSYGKYTPQYTWLEEE
;
A
#
# COMPACT_ATOMS: atom_id res chain seq x y z
N SER A 1 -20.63 0.13 4.49
CA SER A 1 -19.30 0.04 3.85
C SER A 1 -18.34 -0.61 4.84
N TRP A 2 -17.25 -1.20 4.34
CA TRP A 2 -16.22 -1.83 5.18
C TRP A 2 -15.58 -0.83 6.15
N GLY A 3 -15.32 0.40 5.72
CA GLY A 3 -14.81 1.47 6.60
C GLY A 3 -15.64 1.70 7.87
N ARG A 4 -16.98 1.81 7.76
CA ARG A 4 -17.87 1.97 8.93
C ARG A 4 -17.83 0.77 9.87
N PHE A 5 -17.59 -0.43 9.34
CA PHE A 5 -17.51 -1.64 10.16
C PHE A 5 -16.20 -1.69 10.96
N VAL A 6 -15.07 -1.31 10.35
CA VAL A 6 -13.74 -1.38 11.00
C VAL A 6 -13.41 -0.15 11.85
N GLU A 7 -14.16 0.95 11.72
CA GLU A 7 -13.93 2.22 12.41
C GLU A 7 -13.73 2.06 13.93
N ARG A 8 -14.55 1.22 14.57
CA ARG A 8 -14.45 0.91 16.01
C ARG A 8 -13.09 0.37 16.46
N SER A 9 -12.23 -0.06 15.54
CA SER A 9 -10.84 -0.46 15.79
C SER A 9 -9.87 0.55 15.19
N ALA A 10 -9.94 0.77 13.87
CA ALA A 10 -8.94 1.54 13.13
C ALA A 10 -8.91 3.04 13.52
N ALA A 11 -9.97 3.58 14.15
CA ALA A 11 -9.98 4.95 14.68
C ALA A 11 -9.17 5.10 15.98
N TYR A 12 -8.94 4.00 16.72
CA TYR A 12 -8.30 4.01 18.03
C TYR A 12 -6.91 3.37 18.04
N GLN A 13 -6.56 2.61 17.00
CA GLN A 13 -5.22 2.05 16.81
C GLN A 13 -4.82 2.06 15.34
N PRO A 14 -3.57 2.45 14.99
CA PRO A 14 -3.13 2.45 13.61
C PRO A 14 -3.10 1.03 13.03
N TRP A 15 -3.76 0.85 11.90
CA TRP A 15 -3.56 -0.30 11.02
C TRP A 15 -2.53 0.06 9.95
N ILE A 16 -1.61 -0.87 9.65
CA ILE A 16 -0.59 -0.70 8.62
C ILE A 16 -1.12 -1.40 7.37
N TRP A 17 -1.33 -0.63 6.29
CA TRP A 17 -2.03 -1.10 5.10
C TRP A 17 -1.07 -1.76 4.09
N THR A 18 -1.43 -2.94 3.61
CA THR A 18 -0.81 -3.62 2.47
C THR A 18 -1.85 -3.82 1.38
N THR A 19 -1.48 -3.70 0.11
CA THR A 19 -2.38 -4.00 -1.01
C THR A 19 -2.39 -5.49 -1.34
N GLY A 20 -3.58 -6.08 -1.48
CA GLY A 20 -3.79 -7.41 -2.01
C GLY A 20 -4.37 -7.38 -3.44
N ASN A 21 -4.72 -8.56 -3.97
CA ASN A 21 -5.34 -8.65 -5.30
C ASN A 21 -6.73 -8.02 -5.33
N HIS A 22 -7.47 -8.07 -4.22
CA HIS A 22 -8.80 -7.49 -4.16
C HIS A 22 -8.79 -5.96 -4.16
N GLU A 23 -7.66 -5.33 -3.86
CA GLU A 23 -7.48 -3.89 -4.00
C GLU A 23 -7.13 -3.48 -5.43
N LEU A 24 -6.82 -4.41 -6.35
CA LEU A 24 -6.49 -4.07 -7.74
C LEU A 24 -7.63 -3.28 -8.38
N ASP A 25 -8.88 -3.69 -8.19
CA ASP A 25 -10.06 -3.08 -8.79
C ASP A 25 -9.92 -2.79 -10.30
N PHE A 26 -9.11 -3.61 -10.99
CA PHE A 26 -8.86 -3.50 -12.42
C PHE A 26 -9.97 -4.21 -13.18
N ALA A 27 -10.95 -3.43 -13.65
CA ALA A 27 -12.14 -3.92 -14.34
C ALA A 27 -12.37 -3.20 -15.70
N PRO A 28 -11.56 -3.52 -16.74
CA PRO A 28 -11.67 -2.87 -18.05
C PRO A 28 -13.06 -2.98 -18.70
N LYS A 29 -13.81 -4.05 -18.40
CA LYS A 29 -15.17 -4.30 -18.93
C LYS A 29 -16.17 -3.20 -18.54
N ILE A 30 -15.93 -2.48 -17.44
CA ILE A 30 -16.77 -1.38 -16.96
C ILE A 30 -16.05 -0.03 -17.00
N GLY A 31 -14.94 0.07 -17.75
CA GLY A 31 -14.18 1.31 -17.92
C GLY A 31 -13.14 1.60 -16.83
N GLU A 32 -13.01 0.76 -15.81
CA GLU A 32 -12.05 0.94 -14.72
C GLU A 32 -10.71 0.27 -15.04
N LYS A 33 -9.76 1.05 -15.58
CA LYS A 33 -8.45 0.56 -16.04
C LYS A 33 -7.29 0.95 -15.13
N LYS A 34 -7.54 1.71 -14.07
CA LYS A 34 -6.50 2.14 -13.13
C LYS A 34 -6.48 1.22 -11.93
N ALA A 35 -5.41 0.44 -11.78
CA ALA A 35 -5.22 -0.43 -10.63
C ALA A 35 -5.19 0.38 -9.31
N PHE A 36 -5.68 -0.20 -8.23
CA PHE A 36 -5.68 0.35 -6.87
C PHE A 36 -6.42 1.67 -6.70
N LYS A 37 -7.26 2.07 -7.68
CA LYS A 37 -7.96 3.36 -7.64
C LYS A 37 -8.80 3.51 -6.35
N PRO A 38 -9.69 2.58 -5.95
CA PRO A 38 -10.44 2.75 -4.72
C PRO A 38 -9.58 2.74 -3.45
N PHE A 39 -8.56 1.87 -3.38
CA PHE A 39 -7.62 1.81 -2.25
C PHE A 39 -6.90 3.15 -2.03
N THR A 40 -6.27 3.69 -3.08
CA THR A 40 -5.47 4.92 -3.02
C THR A 40 -6.27 6.17 -2.62
N HIS A 41 -7.58 6.17 -2.82
CA HIS A 41 -8.46 7.27 -2.39
C HIS A 41 -8.96 7.14 -0.95
N ARG A 42 -8.84 5.95 -0.33
CA ARG A 42 -9.45 5.63 0.98
C ARG A 42 -8.42 5.41 2.09
N TYR A 43 -7.26 4.85 1.75
CA TYR A 43 -6.25 4.45 2.73
C TYR A 43 -4.92 5.10 2.38
N SER A 44 -4.54 6.14 3.12
CA SER A 44 -3.24 6.79 2.98
C SER A 44 -2.14 5.96 3.65
N THR A 45 -0.96 5.95 3.04
CA THR A 45 0.26 5.33 3.59
C THR A 45 1.36 6.37 3.71
N PRO A 46 2.29 6.23 4.68
CA PRO A 46 3.39 7.18 4.88
C PRO A 46 4.56 6.95 3.91
N TYR A 47 4.30 6.52 2.68
CA TYR A 47 5.33 6.00 1.77
C TYR A 47 6.49 6.96 1.47
N ARG A 48 6.22 8.26 1.44
CA ARG A 48 7.26 9.29 1.25
C ARG A 48 8.24 9.38 2.42
N ALA A 49 7.81 9.00 3.63
CA ALA A 49 8.67 9.05 4.81
C ALA A 49 9.81 8.01 4.76
N SER A 50 9.65 6.95 3.96
CA SER A 50 10.66 5.93 3.69
C SER A 50 11.31 6.10 2.31
N GLY A 51 11.18 7.26 1.64
CA GLY A 51 11.76 7.48 0.32
C GLY A 51 11.12 6.69 -0.83
N SER A 52 10.00 6.00 -0.59
CA SER A 52 9.28 5.30 -1.66
C SER A 52 8.61 6.30 -2.61
N THR A 53 8.46 5.89 -3.88
CA THR A 53 7.81 6.68 -4.94
C THR A 53 6.31 6.41 -5.05
N GLU A 54 5.79 5.31 -4.50
CA GLU A 54 4.40 4.88 -4.62
C GLU A 54 3.81 4.43 -3.28
N PRO A 55 2.49 4.53 -3.07
CA PRO A 55 1.87 4.23 -1.78
C PRO A 55 1.78 2.74 -1.43
N PHE A 56 2.26 1.84 -2.30
CA PHE A 56 2.04 0.40 -2.20
C PHE A 56 3.19 -0.35 -1.50
N TRP A 57 4.41 0.20 -1.56
CA TRP A 57 5.57 -0.31 -0.83
C TRP A 57 6.20 0.83 -0.03
N TYR A 58 6.48 0.57 1.24
CA TYR A 58 7.00 1.56 2.17
C TYR A 58 7.49 0.89 3.45
N SER A 59 8.19 1.65 4.29
CA SER A 59 8.57 1.19 5.61
C SER A 59 8.04 2.11 6.71
N ILE A 60 7.97 1.59 7.92
CA ILE A 60 7.83 2.39 9.13
C ILE A 60 8.73 1.83 10.24
N LYS A 61 9.10 2.68 11.19
CA LYS A 61 9.73 2.28 12.46
C LYS A 61 8.75 2.54 13.60
N ARG A 62 8.44 1.50 14.39
CA ARG A 62 7.52 1.59 15.53
C ARG A 62 8.08 0.82 16.71
N GLY A 63 8.55 1.55 17.72
CA GLY A 63 9.28 0.96 18.84
C GLY A 63 10.54 0.25 18.34
N PRO A 64 10.83 -1.00 18.75
CA PRO A 64 12.00 -1.74 18.29
C PRO A 64 11.84 -2.36 16.89
N ALA A 65 10.67 -2.24 16.26
CA ALA A 65 10.37 -2.88 14.98
C ALA A 65 10.57 -1.93 13.80
N HIS A 66 11.29 -2.41 12.78
CA HIS A 66 11.32 -1.84 11.43
C HIS A 66 10.47 -2.76 10.55
N ILE A 67 9.38 -2.21 10.00
CA ILE A 67 8.37 -2.96 9.25
C ILE A 67 8.46 -2.54 7.80
N ILE A 68 8.71 -3.50 6.91
CA ILE A 68 8.73 -3.31 5.46
C ILE A 68 7.43 -3.85 4.88
N VAL A 69 6.72 -3.01 4.14
CA VAL A 69 5.51 -3.34 3.39
C VAL A 69 5.86 -3.41 1.91
N LEU A 70 5.56 -4.54 1.28
CA LEU A 70 5.78 -4.78 -0.16
C LEU A 70 4.45 -4.99 -0.88
N ALA A 71 4.46 -4.77 -2.19
CA ALA A 71 3.32 -4.89 -3.08
C ALA A 71 3.53 -6.03 -4.09
N SER A 72 2.87 -7.17 -3.83
CA SER A 72 2.90 -8.37 -4.68
C SER A 72 2.34 -8.16 -6.08
N TYR A 73 1.54 -7.11 -6.29
CA TYR A 73 0.87 -6.80 -7.55
C TYR A 73 1.41 -5.52 -8.22
N SER A 74 2.56 -5.04 -7.75
CA SER A 74 3.38 -4.04 -8.44
C SER A 74 4.60 -4.70 -9.07
N SER A 75 5.32 -3.99 -9.95
CA SER A 75 6.55 -4.53 -10.51
C SER A 75 7.64 -4.67 -9.43
N TYR A 76 8.30 -5.81 -9.39
CA TYR A 76 9.42 -6.12 -8.46
C TYR A 76 10.61 -6.78 -9.18
N GLY A 77 10.63 -6.74 -10.51
CA GLY A 77 11.79 -7.20 -11.28
C GLY A 77 13.02 -6.35 -10.98
N LYS A 78 14.21 -6.87 -11.28
CA LYS A 78 15.47 -6.13 -11.11
C LYS A 78 15.38 -4.75 -11.76
N TYR A 79 15.86 -3.72 -11.07
CA TYR A 79 15.83 -2.31 -11.49
C TYR A 79 14.44 -1.65 -11.57
N THR A 80 13.38 -2.30 -11.09
CA THR A 80 12.07 -1.64 -10.93
C THR A 80 12.04 -0.75 -9.69
N PRO A 81 11.15 0.26 -9.62
CA PRO A 81 11.11 1.19 -8.49
C PRO A 81 11.01 0.51 -7.11
N GLN A 82 10.15 -0.52 -6.97
CA GLN A 82 10.04 -1.27 -5.73
C GLN A 82 11.31 -2.07 -5.40
N TYR A 83 11.94 -2.68 -6.41
CA TYR A 83 13.18 -3.44 -6.23
C TYR A 83 14.32 -2.52 -5.76
N THR A 84 14.53 -1.41 -6.46
CA THR A 84 15.59 -0.44 -6.14
C THR A 84 15.36 0.18 -4.76
N TRP A 85 14.11 0.55 -4.45
CA TRP A 85 13.76 1.05 -3.13
C TRP A 85 14.08 0.04 -2.02
N LEU A 86 13.72 -1.25 -2.21
CA LEU A 86 13.96 -2.28 -1.22
C LEU A 86 15.46 -2.58 -0.99
N GLU A 87 16.30 -2.43 -2.01
CA GLU A 87 17.77 -2.56 -1.84
C GLU A 87 18.37 -1.42 -0.99
N GLU A 88 17.70 -0.28 -0.91
CA GLU A 88 18.15 0.92 -0.18
C GLU A 88 17.57 1.07 1.23
N GLU A 89 16.49 0.35 1.54
CA GLU A 89 15.70 0.43 2.80
C GLU A 89 16.24 -0.45 3.95
#